data_AF-A0A834M1T5-F1
#
_entry.id   AF-A0A834M1T5-F1
#
_cell.length_a   1.000
_cell.length_b   1.000
_cell.length_c   1.000
_cell.angle_alpha   90.00
_cell.angle_beta   90.00
_cell.angle_gamma   90.00
#
_symmetry.space_group_name_H-M   'P 1'
#
loop_
_entity.id
_entity.type
_entity.pdbx_description
1 polymer ?
#
loop_
_entity_poly.entity_id
_entity_poly.type
_entity_poly.pdbx_seq_one_letter_code
_entity_poly.pdbx_strand_id
1 'polypeptide(L)'
;MQSLNKKKNSSERKLERERDKEMGRIASALLLLVLALCCAVATVKGYNHHEGGEGGERRERERMFLLRDMKRVVRTDAGEMKVVRSTHRWISDWPNINVGFVTMEPNSLFIPQYLDSDLILFIRRGEARVGSIYKDELIEKRLNCGDVYRIPAGSTFYLVNTADGQQLHVICSIEKSDSIGWGTFQSFFIGGGSNPTSILAGFERSTLSTALNVSESQVSQIMTRQKSGPIIPLSNSHSDSHPSRVWTQFLEMKHYERVQCLKRMVQVHEEATEQGEELIMWSFKKLLGSVGKDEGRSSRPDSYNLFNRKPDFENDYGSSVVVDQSVYSPLRQSGVGLYLVNLTAGSMMAPHLNPTATEYGIVLRGSGRIQIVFPNGTLAMNAKVSEGDVFWIPRYFPFCQIASHSGPFEFFGFTTSARRNRPQFLVGSNSVLQSMKGPALAAAFGVSEERLERIVNAQSESTILPSGSSEEEKVKNERIPAEPIWSFGFLSNK
;
A
#
# COMPACT_ATOMS: atom_id res chain seq x y z
N MET A 1 61.52 -8.20 -59.54
CA MET A 1 60.57 -8.78 -58.56
C MET A 1 59.94 -7.77 -57.58
N GLN A 2 60.57 -6.63 -57.23
CA GLN A 2 60.01 -5.67 -56.25
C GLN A 2 58.82 -4.82 -56.75
N SER A 3 58.69 -4.57 -58.06
CA SER A 3 57.59 -3.76 -58.64
C SER A 3 56.22 -4.48 -58.63
N LEU A 4 56.21 -5.81 -58.84
CA LEU A 4 54.99 -6.63 -58.84
C LEU A 4 54.39 -6.80 -57.43
N ASN A 5 55.23 -6.86 -56.39
CA ASN A 5 54.77 -7.01 -55.01
C ASN A 5 54.12 -5.73 -54.44
N LYS A 6 54.54 -4.55 -54.93
CA LYS A 6 53.99 -3.25 -54.50
C LYS A 6 52.61 -2.98 -55.13
N LYS A 7 52.38 -3.43 -56.37
CA LYS A 7 51.05 -3.36 -57.02
C LYS A 7 50.04 -4.31 -56.38
N LYS A 8 50.44 -5.55 -56.03
CA LYS A 8 49.56 -6.54 -55.38
C LYS A 8 49.09 -6.08 -53.98
N ASN A 9 50.02 -5.54 -53.17
CA ASN A 9 49.69 -4.95 -51.86
C ASN A 9 48.84 -3.68 -51.92
N SER A 10 48.85 -2.97 -53.07
CA SER A 10 48.00 -1.80 -53.28
C SER A 10 46.60 -2.18 -53.76
N SER A 11 46.45 -3.25 -54.55
CA SER A 11 45.15 -3.75 -54.99
C SER A 11 44.39 -4.42 -53.85
N GLU A 12 45.07 -5.20 -53.01
CA GLU A 12 44.46 -5.88 -51.85
C GLU A 12 43.93 -4.85 -50.83
N ARG A 13 44.72 -3.81 -50.51
CA ARG A 13 44.27 -2.71 -49.64
C ARG A 13 43.13 -1.89 -50.22
N LYS A 14 42.97 -1.85 -51.54
CA LYS A 14 41.87 -1.14 -52.20
C LYS A 14 40.57 -1.96 -52.13
N LEU A 15 40.68 -3.27 -52.36
CA LEU A 15 39.59 -4.24 -52.19
C LEU A 15 39.11 -4.34 -50.74
N GLU A 16 40.01 -4.22 -49.77
CA GLU A 16 39.66 -4.24 -48.34
C GLU A 16 38.88 -2.97 -47.94
N ARG A 17 39.32 -1.79 -48.40
CA ARG A 17 38.58 -0.54 -48.18
C ARG A 17 37.22 -0.50 -48.88
N GLU A 18 37.09 -1.15 -50.03
CA GLU A 18 35.79 -1.26 -50.69
C GLU A 18 34.85 -2.22 -49.96
N ARG A 19 35.35 -3.36 -49.45
CA ARG A 19 34.56 -4.24 -48.57
C ARG A 19 34.13 -3.54 -47.28
N ASP A 20 35.00 -2.76 -46.64
CA ASP A 20 34.64 -2.05 -45.41
C ASP A 20 33.59 -0.97 -45.66
N LYS A 21 33.65 -0.30 -46.82
CA LYS A 21 32.60 0.64 -47.26
C LYS A 21 31.28 -0.07 -47.55
N GLU A 22 31.32 -1.23 -48.21
CA GLU A 22 30.14 -2.05 -48.50
C GLU A 22 29.49 -2.53 -47.19
N MET A 23 30.29 -3.05 -46.25
CA MET A 23 29.85 -3.49 -44.93
C MET A 23 29.28 -2.34 -44.09
N GLY A 24 29.88 -1.14 -44.18
CA GLY A 24 29.33 0.06 -43.53
C GLY A 24 27.98 0.48 -44.10
N ARG A 25 27.77 0.33 -45.41
CA ARG A 25 26.48 0.61 -46.08
C ARG A 25 25.43 -0.42 -45.70
N ILE A 26 25.79 -1.71 -45.65
CA ILE A 26 24.90 -2.80 -45.22
C ILE A 26 24.51 -2.64 -43.74
N ALA A 27 25.46 -2.31 -42.86
CA ALA A 27 25.19 -2.05 -41.45
C ALA A 27 24.27 -0.84 -41.26
N SER A 28 24.47 0.24 -42.04
CA SER A 28 23.59 1.42 -42.02
C SER A 28 22.19 1.10 -42.54
N ALA A 29 22.07 0.30 -43.59
CA ALA A 29 20.79 -0.15 -44.14
C ALA A 29 20.03 -1.06 -43.16
N LEU A 30 20.72 -1.98 -42.48
CA LEU A 30 20.14 -2.83 -41.43
C LEU A 30 19.70 -2.01 -40.22
N LEU A 31 20.48 -1.00 -39.80
CA LEU A 31 20.10 -0.08 -38.73
C LEU A 31 18.84 0.72 -39.10
N LEU A 32 18.75 1.23 -40.34
CA LEU A 32 17.56 1.91 -40.85
C LEU A 32 16.36 0.97 -40.95
N LEU A 33 16.57 -0.29 -41.30
CA LEU A 33 15.50 -1.30 -41.36
C LEU A 33 14.98 -1.66 -39.96
N VAL A 34 15.88 -1.79 -38.97
CA VAL A 34 15.52 -1.99 -37.57
C VAL A 34 14.79 -0.77 -37.01
N LEU A 35 15.23 0.45 -37.33
CA LEU A 35 14.53 1.68 -36.96
C LEU A 35 13.15 1.78 -37.63
N ALA A 36 13.04 1.42 -38.90
CA ALA A 36 11.77 1.39 -39.62
C ALA A 36 10.81 0.32 -39.04
N LEU A 37 11.31 -0.85 -38.67
CA LEU A 37 10.55 -1.89 -37.97
C LEU A 37 10.13 -1.44 -36.57
N CYS A 38 10.98 -0.72 -35.84
CA CYS A 38 10.62 -0.12 -34.54
C CYS A 38 9.52 0.95 -34.70
N CYS A 39 9.61 1.79 -35.74
CA CYS A 39 8.56 2.77 -36.07
C CYS A 39 7.25 2.08 -36.50
N ALA A 40 7.33 1.01 -37.30
CA ALA A 40 6.17 0.25 -37.73
C ALA A 40 5.45 -0.42 -36.54
N VAL A 41 6.20 -1.03 -35.62
CA VAL A 41 5.63 -1.60 -34.38
C VAL A 41 5.04 -0.51 -33.47
N ALA A 42 5.61 0.70 -33.45
CA ALA A 42 5.04 1.85 -32.75
C ALA A 42 3.72 2.33 -33.39
N THR A 43 3.57 2.25 -34.71
CA THR A 43 2.33 2.66 -35.41
C THR A 43 1.21 1.60 -35.36
N VAL A 44 1.53 0.31 -35.20
CA VAL A 44 0.51 -0.77 -35.17
C VAL A 44 -0.21 -0.89 -33.82
N LYS A 45 0.16 -0.10 -32.80
CA LYS A 45 -0.57 0.02 -31.53
C LYS A 45 -1.40 1.31 -31.38
N GLY A 46 -1.82 1.91 -32.49
CA GLY A 46 -2.87 2.94 -32.50
C GLY A 46 -4.24 2.32 -32.24
N TYR A 47 -4.67 2.26 -30.98
CA TYR A 47 -6.01 1.83 -30.60
C TYR A 47 -7.05 2.89 -31.00
N ASN A 48 -8.15 2.44 -31.59
CA ASN A 48 -9.25 3.25 -32.11
C ASN A 48 -9.75 4.33 -31.14
N HIS A 49 -9.86 5.53 -31.68
CA HIS A 49 -10.44 6.71 -31.07
C HIS A 49 -11.95 6.46 -30.82
N HIS A 50 -12.37 6.46 -29.56
CA HIS A 50 -13.78 6.71 -29.21
C HIS A 50 -13.89 8.18 -28.82
N GLU A 51 -14.60 8.96 -29.64
CA GLU A 51 -15.00 10.33 -29.33
C GLU A 51 -15.91 10.33 -28.08
N GLY A 52 -15.30 10.52 -26.91
CA GLY A 52 -16.00 10.84 -25.67
C GLY A 52 -15.91 12.34 -25.43
N GLY A 53 -17.05 13.04 -25.31
CA GLY A 53 -17.06 14.49 -25.05
C GLY A 53 -16.29 14.89 -23.77
N GLU A 54 -16.03 16.20 -23.57
CA GLU A 54 -15.19 16.76 -22.49
C GLU A 54 -15.45 16.19 -21.07
N GLY A 55 -16.70 15.80 -20.77
CA GLY A 55 -17.06 15.14 -19.50
C GLY A 55 -16.57 13.69 -19.37
N GLY A 56 -16.40 12.97 -20.48
CA GLY A 56 -15.86 11.62 -20.58
C GLY A 56 -14.36 11.58 -20.30
N GLU A 57 -13.58 12.42 -20.97
CA GLU A 57 -12.12 12.51 -20.74
C GLU A 57 -11.79 12.95 -19.30
N ARG A 58 -12.52 13.94 -18.77
CA ARG A 58 -12.34 14.37 -17.38
C ARG A 58 -12.60 13.22 -16.40
N ARG A 59 -13.69 12.47 -16.59
CA ARG A 59 -14.02 11.31 -15.73
C ARG A 59 -12.98 10.20 -15.86
N GLU A 60 -12.40 10.01 -17.04
CA GLU A 60 -11.34 9.03 -17.25
C GLU A 60 -10.03 9.43 -16.55
N ARG A 61 -9.65 10.71 -16.63
CA ARG A 61 -8.49 11.25 -15.89
C ARG A 61 -8.69 11.20 -14.37
N GLU A 62 -9.88 11.55 -13.87
CA GLU A 62 -10.20 11.41 -12.44
C GLU A 62 -10.10 9.95 -11.98
N ARG A 63 -10.53 8.98 -12.81
CA ARG A 63 -10.40 7.54 -12.51
C ARG A 63 -8.94 7.07 -12.48
N MET A 64 -7.99 7.81 -13.04
CA MET A 64 -6.57 7.47 -13.00
C MET A 64 -5.99 7.63 -11.59
N PHE A 65 -6.43 8.64 -10.84
CA PHE A 65 -5.85 8.99 -9.54
C PHE A 65 -6.83 8.81 -8.37
N LEU A 66 -8.14 8.76 -8.62
CA LEU A 66 -9.13 8.36 -7.61
C LEU A 66 -9.45 6.86 -7.74
N LEU A 67 -9.03 6.10 -6.74
CA LEU A 67 -9.20 4.66 -6.70
C LEU A 67 -10.63 4.30 -6.26
N ARG A 68 -11.54 4.21 -7.24
CA ARG A 68 -12.96 3.91 -7.00
C ARG A 68 -13.32 2.43 -7.09
N ASP A 69 -12.42 1.56 -7.56
CA ASP A 69 -12.67 0.11 -7.63
C ASP A 69 -12.57 -0.54 -6.24
N MET A 70 -13.61 -0.31 -5.44
CA MET A 70 -13.79 -0.91 -4.13
C MET A 70 -14.59 -2.20 -4.25
N LYS A 71 -13.95 -3.33 -3.94
CA LYS A 71 -14.60 -4.65 -3.94
C LYS A 71 -14.81 -5.14 -2.52
N ARG A 72 -16.03 -5.57 -2.23
CA ARG A 72 -16.32 -6.28 -0.98
C ARG A 72 -15.79 -7.72 -1.11
N VAL A 73 -14.84 -8.08 -0.25
CA VAL A 73 -14.20 -9.42 -0.24
C VAL A 73 -14.70 -10.29 0.90
N VAL A 74 -15.24 -9.68 1.96
CA VAL A 74 -15.91 -10.38 3.07
C VAL A 74 -17.22 -9.67 3.39
N ARG A 75 -18.27 -10.46 3.62
CA ARG A 75 -19.55 -10.00 4.18
C ARG A 75 -20.11 -11.05 5.13
N THR A 76 -20.38 -10.64 6.36
CA THR A 76 -21.03 -11.45 7.40
C THR A 76 -21.94 -10.55 8.24
N ASP A 77 -22.74 -11.13 9.13
CA ASP A 77 -23.55 -10.33 10.07
C ASP A 77 -22.69 -9.65 11.15
N ALA A 78 -21.47 -10.15 11.40
CA ALA A 78 -20.55 -9.61 12.40
C ALA A 78 -19.50 -8.64 11.84
N GLY A 79 -19.53 -8.37 10.53
CA GLY A 79 -18.59 -7.45 9.90
C GLY A 79 -18.41 -7.61 8.40
N GLU A 80 -17.63 -6.71 7.81
CA GLU A 80 -17.28 -6.72 6.39
C GLU A 80 -15.82 -6.32 6.16
N MET A 81 -15.27 -6.77 5.02
CA MET A 81 -14.00 -6.29 4.48
C MET A 81 -14.20 -5.83 3.04
N LYS A 82 -13.77 -4.60 2.76
CA LYS A 82 -13.73 -4.00 1.43
C LYS A 82 -12.28 -3.69 1.05
N VAL A 83 -11.96 -3.82 -0.23
CA VAL A 83 -10.59 -3.61 -0.72
C VAL A 83 -10.66 -2.75 -1.95
N VAL A 84 -9.97 -1.61 -1.89
CA VAL A 84 -9.75 -0.73 -3.02
C VAL A 84 -8.56 -1.24 -3.79
N ARG A 85 -8.81 -1.70 -5.01
CA ARG A 85 -7.78 -2.24 -5.88
C ARG A 85 -7.06 -1.13 -6.60
N SER A 86 -5.76 -1.34 -6.67
CA SER A 86 -4.85 -0.52 -7.45
C SER A 86 -4.68 -1.14 -8.83
N THR A 87 -5.55 -0.80 -9.79
CA THR A 87 -5.44 -1.32 -11.17
C THR A 87 -5.42 -0.24 -12.28
N HIS A 88 -4.21 0.03 -12.81
CA HIS A 88 -3.75 0.95 -13.89
C HIS A 88 -3.13 0.37 -15.16
N ARG A 89 -3.89 -0.17 -16.15
CA ARG A 89 -3.42 -0.90 -17.39
C ARG A 89 -2.26 -0.31 -18.25
N TRP A 90 -1.67 0.84 -17.91
CA TRP A 90 -0.91 1.68 -18.85
C TRP A 90 0.50 2.15 -18.43
N ILE A 91 0.98 1.93 -17.18
CA ILE A 91 2.31 2.41 -16.72
C ILE A 91 3.05 1.27 -16.02
N SER A 92 4.32 0.97 -16.32
CA SER A 92 5.06 -0.17 -15.74
C SER A 92 5.35 -0.10 -14.22
N ASP A 93 5.23 1.07 -13.60
CA ASP A 93 5.42 1.32 -12.16
C ASP A 93 4.07 1.32 -11.41
N TRP A 94 3.37 0.18 -11.38
CA TRP A 94 2.02 0.13 -10.81
C TRP A 94 1.99 0.35 -9.30
N PRO A 95 0.84 0.81 -8.78
CA PRO A 95 0.56 0.79 -7.37
C PRO A 95 0.62 -0.64 -6.77
N ASN A 96 1.65 -0.88 -5.94
CA ASN A 96 1.96 -2.16 -5.28
C ASN A 96 1.23 -2.39 -3.94
N ILE A 97 0.42 -1.42 -3.50
CA ILE A 97 -0.39 -1.52 -2.29
C ILE A 97 -1.87 -1.53 -2.68
N ASN A 98 -2.66 -2.45 -2.14
CA ASN A 98 -4.12 -2.31 -2.08
C ASN A 98 -4.52 -1.77 -0.71
N VAL A 99 -5.63 -1.03 -0.65
CA VAL A 99 -6.14 -0.48 0.62
C VAL A 99 -7.35 -1.28 1.07
N GLY A 100 -7.24 -1.94 2.23
CA GLY A 100 -8.32 -2.66 2.87
C GLY A 100 -9.03 -1.81 3.93
N PHE A 101 -10.33 -2.01 4.05
CA PHE A 101 -11.21 -1.45 5.06
C PHE A 101 -11.93 -2.60 5.74
N VAL A 102 -11.70 -2.79 7.04
CA VAL A 102 -12.35 -3.82 7.84
C VAL A 102 -13.25 -3.15 8.86
N THR A 103 -14.51 -3.53 8.87
CA THR A 103 -15.49 -3.13 9.89
C THR A 103 -15.94 -4.37 10.63
N MET A 104 -15.86 -4.34 11.96
CA MET A 104 -16.23 -5.43 12.84
C MET A 104 -17.22 -4.95 13.89
N GLU A 105 -18.32 -5.68 14.04
CA GLU A 105 -19.31 -5.42 15.08
C GLU A 105 -18.73 -5.66 16.49
N PRO A 106 -19.33 -5.08 17.55
CA PRO A 106 -19.02 -5.42 18.93
C PRO A 106 -18.97 -6.93 19.16
N ASN A 107 -18.07 -7.40 20.01
CA ASN A 107 -17.93 -8.82 20.35
C ASN A 107 -17.85 -9.73 19.10
N SER A 108 -16.84 -9.51 18.26
CA SER A 108 -16.64 -10.28 17.04
C SER A 108 -15.19 -10.72 16.84
N LEU A 109 -15.01 -11.79 16.07
CA LEU A 109 -13.72 -12.41 15.75
C LEU A 109 -13.56 -12.52 14.23
N PHE A 110 -12.47 -11.93 13.73
CA PHE A 110 -11.91 -12.30 12.44
C PHE A 110 -11.04 -13.54 12.65
N ILE A 111 -11.49 -14.68 12.13
CA ILE A 111 -10.98 -16.00 12.48
C ILE A 111 -9.51 -16.21 12.06
N PRO A 112 -8.80 -17.18 12.69
CA PRO A 112 -7.39 -17.45 12.42
C PRO A 112 -7.08 -17.75 10.95
N GLN A 113 -6.18 -16.98 10.36
CA GLN A 113 -5.72 -17.10 8.97
C GLN A 113 -4.31 -16.56 8.82
N TYR A 114 -3.65 -16.86 7.71
CA TYR A 114 -2.49 -16.10 7.22
C TYR A 114 -2.75 -15.61 5.80
N LEU A 115 -2.04 -14.56 5.38
CA LEU A 115 -2.09 -14.05 4.01
C LEU A 115 -0.77 -14.29 3.29
N ASP A 116 -0.82 -14.32 1.96
CA ASP A 116 0.37 -14.23 1.10
C ASP A 116 0.93 -12.80 0.97
N SER A 117 0.46 -11.86 1.78
CA SER A 117 0.74 -10.44 1.64
C SER A 117 1.06 -9.81 2.98
N ASP A 118 2.01 -8.90 2.98
CA ASP A 118 2.37 -8.11 4.16
C ASP A 118 1.25 -7.11 4.49
N LEU A 119 0.88 -7.01 5.77
CA LEU A 119 -0.19 -6.14 6.25
C LEU A 119 0.32 -5.09 7.22
N ILE A 120 -0.09 -3.84 7.02
CA ILE A 120 -0.02 -2.82 8.06
C ILE A 120 -1.45 -2.44 8.42
N LEU A 121 -1.84 -2.69 9.66
CA LEU A 121 -3.11 -2.28 10.23
C LEU A 121 -2.97 -0.88 10.82
N PHE A 122 -3.97 -0.04 10.59
CA PHE A 122 -4.19 1.24 11.26
C PHE A 122 -5.59 1.21 11.89
N ILE A 123 -5.66 1.31 13.23
CA ILE A 123 -6.93 1.33 13.95
C ILE A 123 -7.53 2.73 13.87
N ARG A 124 -8.44 2.93 12.92
CA ARG A 124 -9.13 4.21 12.73
C ARG A 124 -10.10 4.52 13.87
N ARG A 125 -10.85 3.53 14.34
CA ARG A 125 -11.86 3.70 15.40
C ARG A 125 -12.04 2.41 16.19
N GLY A 126 -12.27 2.54 17.50
CA GLY A 126 -12.48 1.41 18.40
C GLY A 126 -11.17 0.85 18.94
N GLU A 127 -11.26 -0.33 19.50
CA GLU A 127 -10.14 -1.08 20.06
C GLU A 127 -10.16 -2.49 19.53
N ALA A 128 -8.98 -3.05 19.32
CA ALA A 128 -8.82 -4.41 18.84
C ALA A 128 -7.84 -5.17 19.70
N ARG A 129 -7.94 -6.48 19.67
CA ARG A 129 -6.84 -7.35 20.04
C ARG A 129 -6.44 -8.17 18.82
N VAL A 130 -5.17 -8.11 18.49
CA VAL A 130 -4.55 -8.96 17.47
C VAL A 130 -3.80 -10.08 18.16
N GLY A 131 -4.08 -11.32 17.77
CA GLY A 131 -3.21 -12.45 18.05
C GLY A 131 -2.44 -12.79 16.79
N SER A 132 -1.12 -12.98 16.88
CA SER A 132 -0.28 -13.34 15.74
C SER A 132 0.84 -14.28 16.14
N ILE A 133 1.27 -15.16 15.23
CA ILE A 133 2.45 -15.99 15.44
C ILE A 133 3.71 -15.17 15.13
N TYR A 134 4.62 -15.10 16.09
CA TYR A 134 5.93 -14.45 15.96
C TYR A 134 7.01 -15.36 16.54
N LYS A 135 8.02 -15.72 15.73
CA LYS A 135 9.08 -16.67 16.11
C LYS A 135 8.51 -17.94 16.76
N ASP A 136 7.51 -18.51 16.09
CA ASP A 136 6.81 -19.73 16.51
C ASP A 136 5.98 -19.62 17.82
N GLU A 137 5.85 -18.41 18.39
CA GLU A 137 5.02 -18.17 19.58
C GLU A 137 3.78 -17.35 19.24
N LEU A 138 2.63 -17.69 19.85
CA LEU A 138 1.45 -16.83 19.81
C LEU A 138 1.68 -15.62 20.71
N ILE A 139 1.71 -14.45 20.10
CA ILE A 139 1.71 -13.16 20.80
C ILE A 139 0.34 -12.50 20.65
N GLU A 140 -0.11 -11.83 21.71
CA GLU A 140 -1.29 -10.99 21.66
C GLU A 140 -0.93 -9.54 21.97
N LYS A 141 -1.56 -8.62 21.24
CA LYS A 141 -1.40 -7.19 21.43
C LYS A 141 -2.78 -6.52 21.42
N ARG A 142 -3.03 -5.68 22.43
CA ARG A 142 -4.17 -4.73 22.40
C ARG A 142 -3.75 -3.53 21.58
N LEU A 143 -4.62 -3.14 20.65
CA LEU A 143 -4.46 -2.01 19.75
C LEU A 143 -5.58 -1.00 20.01
N ASN A 144 -5.22 0.25 20.26
CA ASN A 144 -6.15 1.35 20.46
C ASN A 144 -6.31 2.18 19.19
N CYS A 145 -7.29 3.08 19.16
CA CYS A 145 -7.42 4.09 18.11
C CYS A 145 -6.09 4.84 17.91
N GLY A 146 -5.64 4.93 16.65
CA GLY A 146 -4.36 5.50 16.26
C GLY A 146 -3.21 4.49 16.15
N ASP A 147 -3.37 3.27 16.68
CA ASP A 147 -2.31 2.26 16.63
C ASP A 147 -2.10 1.73 15.22
N VAL A 148 -0.82 1.58 14.90
CA VAL A 148 -0.29 0.93 13.72
C VAL A 148 0.35 -0.40 14.15
N TYR A 149 0.05 -1.48 13.43
CA TYR A 149 0.63 -2.80 13.70
C TYR A 149 0.93 -3.55 12.40
N ARG A 150 2.11 -4.19 12.31
CA ARG A 150 2.51 -4.96 11.12
C ARG A 150 2.26 -6.45 11.36
N ILE A 151 1.68 -7.12 10.37
CA ILE A 151 1.56 -8.58 10.31
C ILE A 151 2.31 -9.04 9.05
N PRO A 152 3.42 -9.78 9.20
CA PRO A 152 4.19 -10.27 8.05
C PRO A 152 3.39 -11.25 7.20
N ALA A 153 3.69 -11.30 5.89
CA ALA A 153 3.19 -12.35 5.02
C ALA A 153 3.50 -13.75 5.60
N GLY A 154 2.56 -14.69 5.47
CA GLY A 154 2.65 -16.04 6.01
C GLY A 154 2.48 -16.16 7.53
N SER A 155 2.44 -15.06 8.29
CA SER A 155 2.23 -15.11 9.74
C SER A 155 0.75 -15.29 10.06
N THR A 156 0.40 -16.38 10.74
CA THR A 156 -0.96 -16.61 11.20
C THR A 156 -1.38 -15.54 12.20
N PHE A 157 -2.57 -14.99 12.02
CA PHE A 157 -3.17 -14.02 12.92
C PHE A 157 -4.69 -14.19 13.04
N TYR A 158 -5.25 -13.57 14.08
CA TYR A 158 -6.68 -13.29 14.24
C TYR A 158 -6.87 -11.88 14.80
N LEU A 159 -8.07 -11.32 14.60
CA LEU A 159 -8.43 -10.00 15.12
C LEU A 159 -9.72 -10.11 15.93
N VAL A 160 -9.76 -9.51 17.10
CA VAL A 160 -10.93 -9.50 17.99
C VAL A 160 -11.36 -8.07 18.26
N ASN A 161 -12.65 -7.79 18.08
CA ASN A 161 -13.28 -6.61 18.66
C ASN A 161 -13.89 -7.01 20.01
N THR A 162 -13.28 -6.55 21.11
CA THR A 162 -13.70 -6.86 22.48
C THR A 162 -14.63 -5.80 23.08
N ALA A 163 -15.03 -4.78 22.31
CA ALA A 163 -15.89 -3.73 22.82
C ALA A 163 -17.35 -4.21 22.94
N ASP A 164 -18.05 -3.77 24.00
CA ASP A 164 -19.45 -4.11 24.29
C ASP A 164 -20.49 -3.23 23.56
N GLY A 165 -20.06 -2.38 22.64
CA GLY A 165 -20.99 -1.52 21.89
C GLY A 165 -20.35 -0.61 20.84
N GLN A 166 -19.02 -0.66 20.66
CA GLN A 166 -18.32 0.13 19.66
C GLN A 166 -17.88 -0.76 18.49
N GLN A 167 -18.22 -0.35 17.27
CA GLN A 167 -17.67 -0.95 16.06
C GLN A 167 -16.18 -0.63 15.93
N LEU A 168 -15.42 -1.64 15.52
CA LEU A 168 -14.01 -1.53 15.18
C LEU A 168 -13.87 -1.21 13.69
N HIS A 169 -13.17 -0.13 13.36
CA HIS A 169 -12.84 0.26 11.99
C HIS A 169 -11.33 0.23 11.80
N VAL A 170 -10.85 -0.61 10.90
CA VAL A 170 -9.43 -0.77 10.56
C VAL A 170 -9.21 -0.41 9.10
N ILE A 171 -8.19 0.40 8.83
CA ILE A 171 -7.65 0.60 7.48
C ILE A 171 -6.35 -0.19 7.40
N CYS A 172 -6.12 -0.92 6.32
CA CYS A 172 -4.87 -1.65 6.16
C CYS A 172 -4.26 -1.51 4.77
N SER A 173 -2.92 -1.51 4.71
CA SER A 173 -2.21 -1.74 3.45
C SER A 173 -2.07 -3.23 3.22
N ILE A 174 -2.24 -3.66 1.97
CA ILE A 174 -2.02 -5.04 1.53
C ILE A 174 -0.98 -5.00 0.42
N GLU A 175 0.24 -5.42 0.73
CA GLU A 175 1.37 -5.32 -0.19
C GLU A 175 1.39 -6.46 -1.21
N LYS A 176 1.47 -6.12 -2.51
CA LYS A 176 1.43 -7.10 -3.61
C LYS A 176 2.77 -7.77 -3.90
N SER A 177 3.88 -7.20 -3.43
CA SER A 177 5.25 -7.64 -3.76
C SER A 177 5.49 -9.11 -3.39
N ASP A 178 4.89 -9.57 -2.29
CA ASP A 178 4.98 -10.95 -1.81
C ASP A 178 3.80 -11.84 -2.26
N SER A 179 2.81 -11.27 -2.95
CA SER A 179 1.59 -12.00 -3.32
C SER A 179 1.84 -13.05 -4.41
N ILE A 180 1.11 -14.17 -4.35
CA ILE A 180 1.23 -15.30 -5.30
C ILE A 180 0.70 -14.93 -6.70
N GLY A 181 0.14 -13.73 -6.86
CA GLY A 181 -0.38 -13.21 -8.14
C GLY A 181 -1.78 -13.70 -8.50
N TRP A 182 -2.42 -14.51 -7.66
CA TRP A 182 -3.76 -15.06 -7.86
C TRP A 182 -4.89 -14.13 -7.39
N GLY A 183 -4.77 -12.82 -7.68
CA GLY A 183 -5.79 -11.85 -7.35
C GLY A 183 -5.24 -10.64 -6.58
N THR A 184 -5.97 -10.21 -5.55
CA THR A 184 -5.62 -9.01 -4.75
C THR A 184 -4.68 -9.33 -3.60
N PHE A 185 -4.96 -10.46 -2.96
CA PHE A 185 -4.19 -11.20 -1.96
C PHE A 185 -4.94 -12.52 -1.76
N GLN A 186 -4.30 -13.51 -1.16
CA GLN A 186 -4.89 -14.79 -0.84
C GLN A 186 -4.97 -14.98 0.67
N SER A 187 -6.18 -15.21 1.19
CA SER A 187 -6.40 -15.66 2.56
C SER A 187 -6.31 -17.18 2.64
N PHE A 188 -5.56 -17.67 3.61
CA PHE A 188 -5.46 -19.08 3.99
C PHE A 188 -6.03 -19.26 5.38
N PHE A 189 -7.29 -19.69 5.44
CA PHE A 189 -8.02 -19.86 6.70
C PHE A 189 -7.59 -21.15 7.39
N ILE A 190 -7.03 -21.02 8.60
CA ILE A 190 -6.70 -22.16 9.46
C ILE A 190 -7.95 -22.55 10.24
N GLY A 191 -8.52 -21.56 10.94
CA GLY A 191 -9.85 -21.68 11.52
C GLY A 191 -10.89 -21.56 10.41
N GLY A 192 -11.99 -22.28 10.51
CA GLY A 192 -13.03 -22.29 9.48
C GLY A 192 -13.85 -23.56 9.53
N GLY A 193 -14.63 -23.78 8.48
CA GLY A 193 -15.40 -25.00 8.31
C GLY A 193 -15.73 -25.18 6.84
N SER A 194 -17.01 -25.11 6.49
CA SER A 194 -17.42 -25.08 5.07
C SER A 194 -17.51 -23.66 4.51
N ASN A 195 -17.54 -22.64 5.36
CA ASN A 195 -17.48 -21.23 4.93
C ASN A 195 -16.89 -20.32 6.02
N PRO A 196 -15.66 -19.80 5.85
CA PRO A 196 -14.72 -20.16 4.78
C PRO A 196 -14.22 -21.59 4.96
N THR A 197 -13.80 -22.20 3.86
CA THR A 197 -13.15 -23.51 3.87
C THR A 197 -11.80 -23.41 4.57
N SER A 198 -11.58 -24.22 5.60
CA SER A 198 -10.26 -24.35 6.22
C SER A 198 -9.29 -25.00 5.22
N ILE A 199 -8.03 -24.53 5.17
CA ILE A 199 -6.98 -25.17 4.36
C ILE A 199 -6.75 -26.63 4.75
N LEU A 200 -7.08 -26.99 6.01
CA LEU A 200 -6.97 -28.36 6.48
C LEU A 200 -7.90 -29.29 5.70
N ALA A 201 -9.07 -28.81 5.26
CA ALA A 201 -10.00 -29.61 4.47
C ALA A 201 -9.47 -30.03 3.09
N GLY A 202 -8.35 -29.46 2.62
CA GLY A 202 -7.67 -29.87 1.40
C GLY A 202 -6.83 -31.15 1.53
N PHE A 203 -6.50 -31.57 2.75
CA PHE A 203 -5.78 -32.82 3.00
C PHE A 203 -6.73 -34.01 3.05
N GLU A 204 -6.22 -35.21 2.76
CA GLU A 204 -6.99 -36.44 2.93
C GLU A 204 -7.42 -36.61 4.39
N ARG A 205 -8.67 -37.08 4.59
CA ARG A 205 -9.24 -37.28 5.93
C ARG A 205 -8.41 -38.23 6.78
N SER A 206 -7.92 -39.32 6.18
CA SER A 206 -7.00 -40.29 6.78
C SER A 206 -5.67 -39.66 7.20
N THR A 207 -5.14 -38.74 6.39
CA THR A 207 -3.91 -38.00 6.71
C THR A 207 -4.12 -37.12 7.92
N LEU A 208 -5.21 -36.35 7.97
CA LEU A 208 -5.53 -35.49 9.11
C LEU A 208 -5.88 -36.29 10.37
N SER A 209 -6.65 -37.38 10.25
CA SER A 209 -7.01 -38.22 11.39
C SER A 209 -5.76 -38.83 12.03
N THR A 210 -4.83 -39.30 11.21
CA THR A 210 -3.52 -39.77 11.64
C THR A 210 -2.70 -38.65 12.29
N ALA A 211 -2.57 -37.49 11.63
CA ALA A 211 -1.75 -36.38 12.10
C ALA A 211 -2.27 -35.74 13.40
N LEU A 212 -3.60 -35.69 13.57
CA LEU A 212 -4.26 -35.16 14.77
C LEU A 212 -4.51 -36.24 15.83
N ASN A 213 -4.26 -37.51 15.53
CA ASN A 213 -4.57 -38.67 16.36
C ASN A 213 -6.02 -38.67 16.87
N VAL A 214 -6.97 -38.57 15.93
CA VAL A 214 -8.43 -38.56 16.18
C VAL A 214 -9.15 -39.38 15.10
N SER A 215 -10.42 -39.70 15.29
CA SER A 215 -11.18 -40.40 14.24
C SER A 215 -11.45 -39.49 13.02
N GLU A 216 -11.60 -40.08 11.84
CA GLU A 216 -12.04 -39.32 10.65
C GLU A 216 -13.39 -38.63 10.87
N SER A 217 -14.28 -39.22 11.66
CA SER A 217 -15.57 -38.60 12.00
C SER A 217 -15.41 -37.31 12.80
N GLN A 218 -14.46 -37.27 13.74
CA GLN A 218 -14.12 -36.06 14.48
C GLN A 218 -13.52 -34.99 13.56
N VAL A 219 -12.63 -35.37 12.64
CA VAL A 219 -12.09 -34.46 11.62
C VAL A 219 -13.21 -33.87 10.77
N SER A 220 -14.09 -34.72 10.21
CA SER A 220 -15.23 -34.25 9.41
C SER A 220 -16.16 -33.32 10.18
N GLN A 221 -16.39 -33.60 11.46
CA GLN A 221 -17.22 -32.79 12.31
C GLN A 221 -16.64 -31.38 12.51
N ILE A 222 -15.34 -31.24 12.83
CA ILE A 222 -14.73 -29.92 13.03
C ILE A 222 -14.63 -29.13 11.72
N MET A 223 -14.35 -29.81 10.60
CA MET A 223 -14.19 -29.16 9.29
C MET A 223 -15.51 -28.71 8.65
N THR A 224 -16.67 -29.10 9.18
CA THR A 224 -17.98 -28.76 8.58
C THR A 224 -18.87 -27.90 9.47
N ARG A 225 -18.54 -27.77 10.76
CA ARG A 225 -19.36 -27.07 11.76
C ARG A 225 -19.50 -25.57 11.51
N GLN A 226 -18.41 -24.88 11.18
CA GLN A 226 -18.43 -23.43 10.97
C GLN A 226 -18.85 -23.08 9.53
N LYS A 227 -19.85 -22.18 9.39
CA LYS A 227 -20.40 -21.73 8.11
C LYS A 227 -20.71 -20.22 8.03
N SER A 228 -20.50 -19.49 9.12
CA SER A 228 -20.89 -18.09 9.30
C SER A 228 -19.97 -17.10 8.59
N GLY A 229 -18.98 -17.57 7.84
CA GLY A 229 -18.00 -16.72 7.18
C GLY A 229 -16.80 -16.39 8.08
N PRO A 230 -15.90 -15.53 7.60
CA PRO A 230 -14.59 -15.31 8.23
C PRO A 230 -14.60 -14.29 9.37
N ILE A 231 -15.68 -13.51 9.52
CA ILE A 231 -15.91 -12.65 10.68
C ILE A 231 -17.16 -13.18 11.38
N ILE A 232 -17.04 -13.56 12.65
CA ILE A 232 -18.10 -14.25 13.40
C ILE A 232 -18.40 -13.52 14.71
N PRO A 233 -19.65 -13.58 15.22
CA PRO A 233 -19.96 -13.06 16.53
C PRO A 233 -19.36 -13.95 17.63
N LEU A 234 -18.91 -13.32 18.71
CA LEU A 234 -18.54 -13.94 19.97
C LEU A 234 -19.76 -13.85 20.89
N SER A 235 -20.54 -14.93 21.01
CA SER A 235 -21.77 -14.92 21.82
C SER A 235 -21.48 -14.81 23.33
N ASN A 236 -22.09 -13.81 23.98
CA ASN A 236 -22.20 -13.64 25.44
C ASN A 236 -23.56 -14.14 26.00
N SER A 237 -24.12 -15.24 25.49
CA SER A 237 -25.45 -15.71 25.95
C SER A 237 -25.34 -16.72 27.10
N HIS A 238 -26.09 -16.44 28.18
CA HIS A 238 -26.33 -17.25 29.38
C HIS A 238 -27.03 -18.61 29.14
N SER A 239 -26.78 -19.28 28.02
CA SER A 239 -27.25 -20.63 27.75
C SER A 239 -26.05 -21.56 27.66
N ASP A 240 -25.92 -22.43 28.65
CA ASP A 240 -24.85 -23.41 28.76
C ASP A 240 -24.72 -24.25 27.48
N SER A 241 -23.47 -24.37 26.97
CA SER A 241 -22.96 -25.24 25.90
C SER A 241 -22.51 -24.62 24.56
N HIS A 242 -21.77 -23.49 24.54
CA HIS A 242 -21.08 -23.02 23.32
C HIS A 242 -19.57 -22.73 23.47
N PRO A 243 -18.74 -23.06 22.45
CA PRO A 243 -17.28 -22.82 22.44
C PRO A 243 -16.88 -21.34 22.49
N SER A 244 -17.81 -20.41 22.27
CA SER A 244 -17.59 -18.96 22.43
C SER A 244 -17.26 -18.55 23.87
N ARG A 245 -17.81 -19.25 24.87
CA ARG A 245 -17.53 -19.00 26.30
C ARG A 245 -16.12 -19.45 26.67
N VAL A 246 -15.66 -20.57 26.11
CA VAL A 246 -14.29 -21.08 26.30
C VAL A 246 -13.28 -20.11 25.70
N TRP A 247 -13.54 -19.60 24.49
CA TRP A 247 -12.68 -18.61 23.85
C TRP A 247 -12.67 -17.27 24.58
N THR A 248 -13.82 -16.73 24.98
CA THR A 248 -13.89 -15.45 25.71
C THR A 248 -13.21 -15.57 27.07
N GLN A 249 -13.47 -16.64 27.82
CA GLN A 249 -12.80 -16.92 29.09
C GLN A 249 -11.30 -17.16 28.91
N PHE A 250 -10.88 -17.91 27.88
CA PHE A 250 -9.48 -18.07 27.51
C PHE A 250 -8.85 -16.71 27.21
N LEU A 251 -9.51 -15.88 26.42
CA LEU A 251 -9.11 -14.54 26.06
C LEU A 251 -9.18 -13.52 27.21
N GLU A 252 -9.77 -13.86 28.35
CA GLU A 252 -9.80 -13.02 29.56
C GLU A 252 -8.75 -13.46 30.60
N MET A 253 -8.29 -14.71 30.55
CA MET A 253 -7.28 -15.27 31.47
C MET A 253 -5.96 -14.49 31.47
N LYS A 254 -5.17 -14.55 32.55
CA LYS A 254 -3.82 -13.98 32.50
C LYS A 254 -2.94 -14.78 31.54
N HIS A 255 -1.93 -14.15 30.94
CA HIS A 255 -1.05 -14.79 29.95
C HIS A 255 -0.48 -16.14 30.41
N TYR A 256 -0.03 -16.25 31.67
CA TYR A 256 0.49 -17.52 32.20
C TYR A 256 -0.58 -18.61 32.32
N GLU A 257 -1.82 -18.25 32.64
CA GLU A 257 -2.95 -19.18 32.80
C GLU A 257 -3.37 -19.75 31.44
N ARG A 258 -3.34 -18.92 30.40
CA ARG A 258 -3.58 -19.36 29.00
C ARG A 258 -2.49 -20.31 28.54
N VAL A 259 -1.23 -20.00 28.81
CA VAL A 259 -0.09 -20.89 28.51
C VAL A 259 -0.25 -22.23 29.25
N GLN A 260 -0.69 -22.22 30.51
CA GLN A 260 -0.97 -23.46 31.24
C GLN A 260 -2.23 -24.18 30.74
N CYS A 261 -3.25 -23.46 30.27
CA CYS A 261 -4.43 -24.05 29.65
C CYS A 261 -4.07 -24.77 28.34
N LEU A 262 -3.26 -24.13 27.50
CA LEU A 262 -2.69 -24.73 26.28
C LEU A 262 -1.82 -25.95 26.62
N LYS A 263 -0.95 -25.86 27.64
CA LYS A 263 -0.15 -27.00 28.11
C LYS A 263 -1.01 -28.16 28.63
N ARG A 264 -2.08 -27.88 29.38
CA ARG A 264 -3.02 -28.91 29.87
C ARG A 264 -3.85 -29.54 28.77
N MET A 265 -4.28 -28.78 27.76
CA MET A 265 -4.98 -29.31 26.59
C MET A 265 -4.10 -30.29 25.79
N VAL A 266 -2.77 -30.15 25.88
CA VAL A 266 -1.79 -31.06 25.28
C VAL A 266 -1.52 -32.29 26.15
N GLN A 267 -1.55 -32.16 27.49
CA GLN A 267 -1.37 -33.28 28.44
C GLN A 267 -2.55 -34.27 28.49
N VAL A 268 -3.72 -33.94 27.93
CA VAL A 268 -4.87 -34.87 27.90
C VAL A 268 -4.67 -36.02 26.90
N HIS A 269 -3.62 -35.99 26.05
CA HIS A 269 -3.32 -37.04 25.06
C HIS A 269 -2.09 -37.90 25.41
N GLU A 270 -1.69 -37.93 26.68
CA GLU A 270 -0.47 -38.62 27.17
C GLU A 270 -0.67 -40.14 27.44
N GLU A 271 -1.82 -40.73 27.11
CA GLU A 271 -2.10 -42.16 27.38
C GLU A 271 -2.02 -43.10 26.15
N ALA A 272 -1.43 -42.69 25.02
CA ALA A 272 -1.32 -43.58 23.84
C ALA A 272 0.07 -43.56 23.14
N THR A 273 0.87 -44.55 23.54
CA THR A 273 1.96 -45.25 22.82
C THR A 273 3.29 -44.54 22.50
N GLU A 274 4.31 -45.02 23.22
CA GLU A 274 5.75 -44.86 23.02
C GLU A 274 6.19 -45.48 21.68
N GLN A 275 6.59 -44.67 20.69
CA GLN A 275 7.62 -44.99 19.66
C GLN A 275 7.78 -43.91 18.57
N GLY A 276 6.91 -42.89 18.51
CA GLY A 276 7.04 -41.76 17.58
C GLY A 276 7.68 -40.49 18.16
N GLU A 277 8.21 -40.57 19.38
CA GLU A 277 8.31 -39.41 20.27
C GLU A 277 9.43 -38.41 19.95
N GLU A 278 10.58 -38.77 19.38
CA GLU A 278 11.71 -37.82 19.32
C GLU A 278 11.53 -36.65 18.33
N LEU A 279 10.88 -36.87 17.17
CA LEU A 279 10.78 -35.85 16.10
C LEU A 279 9.66 -34.81 16.36
N ILE A 280 8.50 -35.26 16.84
CA ILE A 280 7.37 -34.39 17.19
C ILE A 280 7.71 -33.61 18.47
N MET A 281 8.31 -34.30 19.44
CA MET A 281 8.69 -33.68 20.71
C MET A 281 9.84 -32.67 20.55
N TRP A 282 10.71 -32.78 19.54
CA TRP A 282 11.74 -31.77 19.25
C TRP A 282 11.14 -30.46 18.70
N SER A 283 10.17 -30.52 17.77
CA SER A 283 9.48 -29.33 17.24
C SER A 283 8.58 -28.66 18.29
N PHE A 284 7.83 -29.45 19.06
CA PHE A 284 6.93 -28.91 20.09
C PHE A 284 7.64 -28.53 21.39
N LYS A 285 8.76 -29.17 21.79
CA LYS A 285 9.63 -28.66 22.87
C LYS A 285 10.36 -27.39 22.46
N LYS A 286 10.60 -27.12 21.17
CA LYS A 286 11.06 -25.80 20.73
C LYS A 286 9.96 -24.74 20.88
N LEU A 287 8.74 -25.08 20.47
CA LEU A 287 7.54 -24.24 20.58
C LEU A 287 7.17 -23.91 22.05
N LEU A 288 7.33 -24.87 22.96
CA LEU A 288 6.95 -24.75 24.38
C LEU A 288 8.13 -24.46 25.32
N GLY A 289 9.35 -24.85 24.94
CA GLY A 289 10.59 -24.65 25.70
C GLY A 289 11.23 -23.27 25.50
N SER A 290 10.80 -22.52 24.47
CA SER A 290 11.08 -21.08 24.33
C SER A 290 10.20 -20.22 25.26
N VAL A 291 9.06 -20.75 25.72
CA VAL A 291 8.05 -20.05 26.53
C VAL A 291 8.45 -19.94 28.04
N GLY A 292 9.75 -19.93 28.33
CA GLY A 292 10.24 -19.89 29.72
C GLY A 292 11.71 -19.56 29.90
N LYS A 293 12.45 -19.23 28.84
CA LYS A 293 13.81 -18.70 28.96
C LYS A 293 13.80 -17.19 28.74
N ASP A 294 14.03 -16.46 29.81
CA ASP A 294 14.44 -15.04 29.81
C ASP A 294 15.88 -14.93 29.24
N GLU A 295 16.11 -15.45 28.03
CA GLU A 295 17.36 -15.31 27.30
C GLU A 295 17.21 -14.16 26.29
N GLY A 296 17.38 -12.93 26.79
CA GLY A 296 17.57 -11.72 26.01
C GLY A 296 16.30 -11.14 25.39
N ARG A 297 16.03 -9.86 25.67
CA ARG A 297 15.05 -9.02 24.95
C ARG A 297 15.33 -9.01 23.44
N SER A 298 14.92 -10.05 22.73
CA SER A 298 14.56 -9.95 21.33
C SER A 298 13.16 -9.34 21.31
N SER A 299 13.10 -8.00 21.18
CA SER A 299 11.90 -7.17 21.09
C SER A 299 10.71 -7.87 20.43
N ARG A 300 9.67 -8.21 21.21
CA ARG A 300 8.35 -8.56 20.66
C ARG A 300 7.89 -7.42 19.72
N PRO A 301 7.16 -7.72 18.62
CA PRO A 301 6.57 -6.69 17.78
C PRO A 301 5.70 -5.76 18.63
N ASP A 302 6.06 -4.49 18.68
CA ASP A 302 5.28 -3.46 19.36
C ASP A 302 4.31 -2.80 18.37
N SER A 303 3.27 -2.15 18.87
CA SER A 303 2.45 -1.24 18.07
C SER A 303 3.00 0.18 18.16
N TYR A 304 2.66 1.01 17.19
CA TYR A 304 3.01 2.43 17.21
C TYR A 304 1.76 3.29 17.11
N ASN A 305 1.46 4.10 18.12
CA ASN A 305 0.33 5.01 18.07
C ASN A 305 0.70 6.28 17.31
N LEU A 306 0.07 6.49 16.16
CA LEU A 306 0.34 7.62 15.28
C LEU A 306 -0.05 8.97 15.92
N PHE A 307 -1.08 8.99 16.77
CA PHE A 307 -1.56 10.21 17.43
C PHE A 307 -0.72 10.65 18.63
N ASN A 308 0.13 9.78 19.17
CA ASN A 308 1.05 10.14 20.26
C ASN A 308 2.28 10.93 19.77
N ARG A 309 2.48 11.03 18.45
CA ARG A 309 3.62 11.71 17.83
C ARG A 309 3.35 13.21 17.73
N LYS A 310 4.34 14.03 18.08
CA LYS A 310 4.33 15.45 17.75
C LYS A 310 4.37 15.64 16.22
N PRO A 311 3.55 16.53 15.64
CA PRO A 311 3.61 16.81 14.21
C PRO A 311 5.02 17.11 13.72
N ASP A 312 5.35 16.58 12.54
CA ASP A 312 6.59 16.91 11.83
C ASP A 312 6.51 18.32 11.21
N PHE A 313 5.28 18.81 11.00
CA PHE A 313 4.96 20.19 10.65
C PHE A 313 3.64 20.60 11.30
N GLU A 314 3.54 21.82 11.81
CA GLU A 314 2.32 22.40 12.37
C GLU A 314 2.36 23.93 12.26
N ASN A 315 1.24 24.53 11.83
CA ASN A 315 0.95 25.95 11.89
C ASN A 315 -0.57 26.17 12.02
N ASP A 316 -1.03 27.42 11.97
CA ASP A 316 -2.45 27.77 12.12
C ASP A 316 -3.37 27.16 11.03
N TYR A 317 -2.78 26.68 9.94
CA TYR A 317 -3.50 26.13 8.78
C TYR A 317 -3.59 24.59 8.79
N GLY A 318 -2.86 23.93 9.68
CA GLY A 318 -2.92 22.48 9.81
C GLY A 318 -1.64 21.85 10.37
N SER A 319 -1.62 20.52 10.31
CA SER A 319 -0.49 19.71 10.76
C SER A 319 -0.26 18.49 9.89
N SER A 320 0.96 17.97 9.91
CA SER A 320 1.32 16.72 9.27
C SER A 320 2.23 15.87 10.16
N VAL A 321 2.03 14.56 10.11
CA VAL A 321 2.79 13.55 10.82
C VAL A 321 3.29 12.53 9.80
N VAL A 322 4.56 12.15 9.87
CA VAL A 322 5.16 11.10 9.04
C VAL A 322 5.76 10.01 9.93
N VAL A 323 5.45 8.76 9.62
CA VAL A 323 6.02 7.58 10.30
C VAL A 323 6.76 6.74 9.27
N ASP A 324 8.08 6.67 9.43
CA ASP A 324 8.99 5.91 8.58
C ASP A 324 9.71 4.82 9.39
N GLN A 325 10.58 4.04 8.73
CA GLN A 325 11.34 2.95 9.34
C GLN A 325 12.23 3.35 10.53
N SER A 326 12.64 4.62 10.61
CA SER A 326 13.44 5.12 11.74
C SER A 326 12.58 5.37 12.98
N VAL A 327 11.28 5.59 12.78
CA VAL A 327 10.30 5.83 13.84
C VAL A 327 9.66 4.51 14.28
N TYR A 328 9.24 3.69 13.33
CA TYR A 328 8.60 2.40 13.58
C TYR A 328 9.29 1.34 12.72
N SER A 329 10.27 0.64 13.33
CA SER A 329 11.16 -0.28 12.61
C SER A 329 10.48 -1.42 11.84
N PRO A 330 9.30 -1.95 12.23
CA PRO A 330 8.59 -2.94 11.41
C PRO A 330 8.26 -2.45 9.99
N LEU A 331 8.11 -1.14 9.77
CA LEU A 331 7.88 -0.58 8.43
C LEU A 331 9.04 -0.86 7.47
N ARG A 332 10.27 -1.03 7.97
CA ARG A 332 11.43 -1.38 7.14
C ARG A 332 11.20 -2.65 6.32
N GLN A 333 10.49 -3.61 6.91
CA GLN A 333 10.31 -4.94 6.35
C GLN A 333 9.17 -4.99 5.32
N SER A 334 8.19 -4.09 5.42
CA SER A 334 7.13 -3.92 4.40
C SER A 334 7.49 -2.88 3.34
N GLY A 335 8.59 -2.12 3.51
CA GLY A 335 8.91 -1.05 2.56
C GLY A 335 7.87 0.07 2.47
N VAL A 336 6.91 0.14 3.40
CA VAL A 336 5.81 1.12 3.42
C VAL A 336 6.06 2.20 4.47
N GLY A 337 5.82 3.47 4.12
CA GLY A 337 5.75 4.59 5.08
C GLY A 337 4.31 5.00 5.35
N LEU A 338 4.08 5.77 6.41
CA LEU A 338 2.75 6.28 6.77
C LEU A 338 2.77 7.79 6.92
N TYR A 339 1.62 8.42 6.67
CA TYR A 339 1.43 9.83 6.96
C TYR A 339 -0.01 10.13 7.41
N LEU A 340 -0.15 11.20 8.16
CA LEU A 340 -1.43 11.81 8.52
C LEU A 340 -1.32 13.31 8.29
N VAL A 341 -2.32 13.89 7.64
CA VAL A 341 -2.42 15.33 7.42
C VAL A 341 -3.78 15.80 7.88
N ASN A 342 -3.79 16.93 8.58
CA ASN A 342 -4.99 17.64 8.97
C ASN A 342 -4.90 19.08 8.46
N LEU A 343 -5.80 19.46 7.55
CA LEU A 343 -5.91 20.81 7.03
C LEU A 343 -7.15 21.49 7.65
N THR A 344 -6.99 22.71 8.16
CA THR A 344 -8.14 23.52 8.61
C THR A 344 -8.98 23.97 7.41
N ALA A 345 -10.22 24.40 7.67
CA ALA A 345 -11.11 24.85 6.62
C ALA A 345 -10.48 26.01 5.82
N GLY A 346 -10.53 25.91 4.49
CA GLY A 346 -9.93 26.93 3.62
C GLY A 346 -8.40 26.94 3.62
N SER A 347 -7.73 25.88 4.07
CA SER A 347 -6.27 25.71 4.01
C SER A 347 -5.85 24.76 2.89
N MET A 348 -4.57 24.76 2.52
CA MET A 348 -4.02 23.82 1.56
C MET A 348 -2.61 23.39 1.93
N MET A 349 -2.28 22.13 1.64
CA MET A 349 -0.88 21.72 1.55
C MET A 349 -0.33 22.24 0.22
N ALA A 350 0.74 23.04 0.28
CA ALA A 350 1.28 23.76 -0.87
C ALA A 350 1.66 22.82 -2.03
N PRO A 351 1.60 23.25 -3.30
CA PRO A 351 2.10 22.50 -4.45
C PRO A 351 3.48 21.88 -4.20
N HIS A 352 3.56 20.57 -4.29
CA HIS A 352 4.78 19.81 -4.03
C HIS A 352 4.84 18.51 -4.84
N LEU A 353 5.98 17.84 -4.80
CA LEU A 353 6.15 16.51 -5.34
C LEU A 353 6.91 15.61 -4.35
N ASN A 354 6.74 14.31 -4.52
CA ASN A 354 7.45 13.30 -3.75
C ASN A 354 8.57 12.67 -4.57
N PRO A 355 9.84 12.85 -4.17
CA PRO A 355 10.98 12.36 -4.92
C PRO A 355 11.29 10.90 -4.66
N THR A 356 10.74 10.27 -3.60
CA THR A 356 11.12 8.90 -3.20
C THR A 356 9.97 7.92 -3.06
N ALA A 357 8.72 8.40 -3.07
CA ALA A 357 7.56 7.57 -2.80
C ALA A 357 6.35 7.97 -3.63
N THR A 358 5.52 6.97 -3.91
CA THR A 358 4.14 7.13 -4.36
C THR A 358 3.24 7.16 -3.13
N GLU A 359 2.19 7.99 -3.13
CA GLU A 359 1.26 8.12 -2.00
C GLU A 359 -0.11 7.53 -2.29
N TYR A 360 -0.69 6.95 -1.25
CA TYR A 360 -2.08 6.51 -1.18
C TYR A 360 -2.73 7.22 -0.03
N GLY A 361 -3.65 8.15 -0.31
CA GLY A 361 -4.37 8.87 0.73
C GLY A 361 -5.79 8.36 0.87
N ILE A 362 -6.26 8.27 2.10
CA ILE A 362 -7.59 7.87 2.49
C ILE A 362 -8.19 9.04 3.29
N VAL A 363 -9.29 9.60 2.80
CA VAL A 363 -9.96 10.69 3.51
C VAL A 363 -10.63 10.16 4.77
N LEU A 364 -10.19 10.64 5.93
CA LEU A 364 -10.71 10.23 7.23
C LEU A 364 -11.83 11.13 7.74
N ARG A 365 -11.81 12.42 7.42
CA ARG A 365 -12.84 13.38 7.85
C ARG A 365 -12.92 14.58 6.90
N GLY A 366 -14.15 14.99 6.64
CA GLY A 366 -14.45 16.21 5.89
C GLY A 366 -14.27 16.04 4.39
N SER A 367 -13.96 17.14 3.71
CA SER A 367 -13.86 17.17 2.25
C SER A 367 -12.87 18.21 1.75
N GLY A 368 -12.37 17.97 0.54
CA GLY A 368 -11.39 18.83 -0.09
C GLY A 368 -11.33 18.62 -1.59
N ARG A 369 -10.26 19.13 -2.19
CA ARG A 369 -9.95 19.00 -3.60
C ARG A 369 -8.49 18.60 -3.75
N ILE A 370 -8.22 17.72 -4.70
CA ILE A 370 -6.87 17.30 -5.06
C ILE A 370 -6.60 17.73 -6.49
N GLN A 371 -5.48 18.41 -6.68
CA GLN A 371 -4.98 18.76 -8.00
C GLN A 371 -3.67 18.02 -8.26
N ILE A 372 -3.54 17.44 -9.46
CA ILE A 372 -2.33 16.74 -9.91
C ILE A 372 -1.99 17.26 -11.30
N VAL A 373 -0.69 17.42 -11.59
CA VAL A 373 -0.17 17.98 -12.84
C VAL A 373 0.69 16.95 -13.56
N PHE A 374 0.55 16.86 -14.88
CA PHE A 374 1.41 16.04 -15.73
C PHE A 374 2.79 16.70 -15.94
N PRO A 375 3.83 15.95 -16.33
CA PRO A 375 5.16 16.50 -16.59
C PRO A 375 5.20 17.64 -17.62
N ASN A 376 4.24 17.70 -18.55
CA ASN A 376 4.12 18.77 -19.54
C ASN A 376 3.46 20.06 -18.98
N GLY A 377 3.14 20.10 -17.68
CA GLY A 377 2.49 21.23 -17.03
C GLY A 377 0.96 21.27 -17.14
N THR A 378 0.34 20.35 -17.89
CA THR A 378 -1.12 20.31 -18.00
C THR A 378 -1.77 19.64 -16.78
N LEU A 379 -3.00 20.06 -16.47
CA LEU A 379 -3.75 19.52 -15.33
C LEU A 379 -4.15 18.07 -15.58
N ALA A 380 -3.59 17.16 -14.77
CA ALA A 380 -3.88 15.73 -14.81
C ALA A 380 -5.18 15.40 -14.09
N MET A 381 -5.40 15.97 -12.90
CA MET A 381 -6.63 15.82 -12.14
C MET A 381 -6.97 17.09 -11.38
N ASN A 382 -8.27 17.37 -11.26
CA ASN A 382 -8.82 18.38 -10.35
C ASN A 382 -10.17 17.88 -9.82
N ALA A 383 -10.13 17.16 -8.70
CA ALA A 383 -11.27 16.38 -8.22
C ALA A 383 -11.60 16.70 -6.76
N LYS A 384 -12.90 16.79 -6.46
CA LYS A 384 -13.39 16.84 -5.08
C LYS A 384 -13.28 15.44 -4.47
N VAL A 385 -12.90 15.38 -3.19
CA VAL A 385 -12.80 14.16 -2.41
C VAL A 385 -13.49 14.36 -1.06
N SER A 386 -14.02 13.27 -0.53
CA SER A 386 -14.78 13.22 0.72
C SER A 386 -14.44 11.95 1.50
N GLU A 387 -14.91 11.87 2.75
CA GLU A 387 -14.65 10.74 3.63
C GLU A 387 -14.84 9.37 2.96
N GLY A 388 -13.84 8.51 3.09
CA GLY A 388 -13.80 7.17 2.49
C GLY A 388 -13.22 7.12 1.07
N ASP A 389 -13.05 8.25 0.39
CA ASP A 389 -12.36 8.29 -0.90
C ASP A 389 -10.88 7.93 -0.74
N VAL A 390 -10.37 7.15 -1.71
CA VAL A 390 -8.96 6.79 -1.80
C VAL A 390 -8.37 7.44 -3.04
N PHE A 391 -7.30 8.20 -2.86
CA PHE A 391 -6.55 8.83 -3.94
C PHE A 391 -5.12 8.28 -4.00
N TRP A 392 -4.56 8.31 -5.19
CA TRP A 392 -3.25 7.77 -5.52
C TRP A 392 -2.43 8.81 -6.26
N ILE A 393 -1.22 9.06 -5.77
CA ILE A 393 -0.34 10.09 -6.30
C ILE A 393 1.01 9.44 -6.67
N PRO A 394 1.29 9.26 -7.97
CA PRO A 394 2.55 8.69 -8.40
C PRO A 394 3.73 9.58 -8.01
N ARG A 395 4.85 8.93 -7.72
CA ARG A 395 6.15 9.57 -7.53
C ARG A 395 6.44 10.58 -8.64
N TYR A 396 7.04 11.70 -8.28
CA TYR A 396 7.40 12.84 -9.16
C TYR A 396 6.27 13.71 -9.71
N PHE A 397 5.00 13.29 -9.63
CA PHE A 397 3.91 14.14 -10.08
C PHE A 397 3.76 15.32 -9.12
N PRO A 398 3.68 16.57 -9.60
CA PRO A 398 3.31 17.70 -8.74
C PRO A 398 1.83 17.66 -8.39
N PHE A 399 1.52 17.97 -7.13
CA PHE A 399 0.15 17.98 -6.63
C PHE A 399 -0.04 18.95 -5.45
N CYS A 400 -1.30 19.23 -5.13
CA CYS A 400 -1.69 19.87 -3.88
C CYS A 400 -3.01 19.32 -3.36
N GLN A 401 -3.23 19.46 -2.05
CA GLN A 401 -4.48 19.12 -1.37
C GLN A 401 -5.06 20.38 -0.74
N ILE A 402 -6.33 20.64 -1.03
CA ILE A 402 -7.01 21.88 -0.66
C ILE A 402 -8.24 21.50 0.17
N ALA A 403 -8.33 21.98 1.40
CA ALA A 403 -9.51 21.78 2.24
C ALA A 403 -10.70 22.59 1.72
N SER A 404 -11.91 22.06 1.90
CA SER A 404 -13.11 22.86 1.70
C SER A 404 -13.15 24.05 2.68
N HIS A 405 -13.83 25.12 2.32
CA HIS A 405 -14.14 26.22 3.25
C HIS A 405 -15.21 25.81 4.27
N SER A 406 -15.94 24.72 4.04
CA SER A 406 -17.03 24.26 4.90
C SER A 406 -16.59 23.43 6.10
N GLY A 407 -15.32 23.01 6.16
CA GLY A 407 -14.84 22.14 7.24
C GLY A 407 -13.41 21.65 7.01
N PRO A 408 -12.83 20.97 8.01
CA PRO A 408 -11.47 20.45 7.92
C PRO A 408 -11.35 19.37 6.85
N PHE A 409 -10.13 19.10 6.41
CA PHE A 409 -9.81 17.99 5.52
C PHE A 409 -8.69 17.16 6.13
N GLU A 410 -9.06 16.01 6.70
CA GLU A 410 -8.13 15.08 7.37
C GLU A 410 -8.01 13.80 6.56
N PHE A 411 -6.77 13.38 6.30
CA PHE A 411 -6.49 12.17 5.54
C PHE A 411 -5.26 11.46 6.07
N PHE A 412 -5.33 10.13 6.07
CA PHE A 412 -4.25 9.22 6.42
C PHE A 412 -3.80 8.49 5.16
N GLY A 413 -2.53 8.12 5.09
CA GLY A 413 -2.07 7.40 3.93
C GLY A 413 -0.85 6.52 4.11
N PHE A 414 -0.67 5.68 3.10
CA PHE A 414 0.47 4.81 2.92
C PHE A 414 1.37 5.35 1.82
N THR A 415 2.66 5.15 1.95
CA THR A 415 3.64 5.46 0.90
C THR A 415 4.41 4.21 0.52
N THR A 416 4.84 4.11 -0.73
CA THR A 416 5.63 2.98 -1.23
C THR A 416 7.11 3.01 -0.80
N SER A 417 7.44 3.76 0.26
CA SER A 417 8.80 3.83 0.80
C SER A 417 8.76 3.95 2.31
N ALA A 418 9.36 2.98 2.99
CA ALA A 418 9.61 3.04 4.43
C ALA A 418 10.75 4.00 4.79
N ARG A 419 11.50 4.52 3.81
CA ARG A 419 12.53 5.54 4.05
C ARG A 419 11.88 6.91 4.15
N ARG A 420 12.48 7.79 4.94
CA ARG A 420 12.04 9.18 5.08
C ARG A 420 11.91 9.85 3.72
N ASN A 421 10.66 10.11 3.32
CA ASN A 421 10.37 10.93 2.16
C ASN A 421 10.52 12.40 2.54
N ARG A 422 11.15 13.19 1.68
CA ARG A 422 11.29 14.65 1.84
C ARG A 422 10.52 15.31 0.70
N PRO A 423 9.24 15.69 0.91
CA PRO A 423 8.48 16.42 -0.09
C PRO A 423 9.23 17.67 -0.55
N GLN A 424 9.24 17.91 -1.86
CA GLN A 424 9.80 19.13 -2.44
C GLN A 424 8.67 20.11 -2.73
N PHE A 425 8.51 21.11 -1.88
CA PHE A 425 7.55 22.18 -2.08
C PHE A 425 8.00 23.10 -3.20
N LEU A 426 7.11 23.36 -4.15
CA LEU A 426 7.35 24.22 -5.31
C LEU A 426 7.06 25.68 -5.00
N VAL A 427 6.12 25.95 -4.10
CA VAL A 427 5.73 27.29 -3.63
C VAL A 427 5.71 27.34 -2.09
N GLY A 428 5.72 28.55 -1.51
CA GLY A 428 5.83 28.76 -0.06
C GLY A 428 7.24 29.19 0.37
N SER A 429 7.42 29.61 1.61
CA SER A 429 8.66 30.21 2.12
C SER A 429 9.86 29.24 2.21
N ASN A 430 9.63 27.92 2.19
CA ASN A 430 10.66 26.87 2.18
C ASN A 430 10.75 26.11 0.83
N SER A 431 10.32 26.75 -0.26
CA SER A 431 10.17 26.10 -1.56
C SER A 431 11.40 26.11 -2.47
N VAL A 432 11.33 25.33 -3.55
CA VAL A 432 12.27 25.35 -4.66
C VAL A 432 12.33 26.74 -5.31
N LEU A 433 11.17 27.41 -5.53
CA LEU A 433 11.17 28.77 -6.07
C LEU A 433 11.89 29.75 -5.15
N GLN A 434 11.70 29.65 -3.83
CA GLN A 434 12.44 30.44 -2.85
C GLN A 434 13.95 30.18 -2.91
N SER A 435 14.35 28.92 -3.06
CA SER A 435 15.76 28.53 -3.12
C SER A 435 16.43 28.94 -4.45
N MET A 436 15.64 29.10 -5.52
CA MET A 436 16.13 29.36 -6.88
C MET A 436 15.81 30.78 -7.39
N LYS A 437 15.30 31.69 -6.56
CA LYS A 437 14.79 33.04 -6.94
C LYS A 437 15.83 34.06 -7.48
N GLY A 438 16.88 33.60 -8.16
CA GLY A 438 17.93 34.44 -8.76
C GLY A 438 17.76 34.69 -10.26
N PRO A 439 18.81 35.23 -10.91
CA PRO A 439 18.77 35.65 -12.31
C PRO A 439 18.34 34.55 -13.29
N ALA A 440 18.78 33.30 -13.04
CA ALA A 440 18.47 32.16 -13.91
C ALA A 440 16.96 31.85 -13.94
N LEU A 441 16.31 31.84 -12.78
CA LEU A 441 14.88 31.58 -12.69
C LEU A 441 14.06 32.78 -13.20
N ALA A 442 14.53 34.00 -12.92
CA ALA A 442 13.92 35.22 -13.45
C ALA A 442 13.94 35.23 -14.99
N ALA A 443 15.08 34.90 -15.59
CA ALA A 443 15.23 34.73 -17.03
C ALA A 443 14.33 33.59 -17.58
N ALA A 444 14.23 32.46 -16.88
CA ALA A 444 13.37 31.35 -17.28
C ALA A 444 11.87 31.73 -17.30
N PHE A 445 11.43 32.61 -16.39
CA PHE A 445 10.09 33.18 -16.38
C PHE A 445 9.91 34.39 -17.32
N GLY A 446 11.00 34.93 -17.91
CA GLY A 446 10.95 36.14 -18.71
C GLY A 446 10.58 37.40 -17.92
N VAL A 447 10.95 37.46 -16.62
CA VAL A 447 10.67 38.59 -15.74
C VAL A 447 11.96 39.16 -15.13
N SER A 448 11.92 40.40 -14.64
CA SER A 448 13.01 40.96 -13.83
C SER A 448 13.14 40.25 -12.49
N GLU A 449 14.37 40.16 -11.95
CA GLU A 449 14.64 39.57 -10.63
C GLU A 449 13.79 40.21 -9.51
N GLU A 450 13.68 41.53 -9.48
CA GLU A 450 12.84 42.24 -8.49
C GLU A 450 11.37 41.81 -8.55
N ARG A 451 10.84 41.57 -9.76
CA ARG A 451 9.46 41.10 -9.95
C ARG A 451 9.31 39.65 -9.48
N LEU A 452 10.26 38.78 -9.81
CA LEU A 452 10.25 37.40 -9.33
C LEU A 452 10.31 37.37 -7.80
N GLU A 453 11.22 38.15 -7.21
CA GLU A 453 11.40 38.24 -5.77
C GLU A 453 10.14 38.72 -5.07
N ARG A 454 9.48 39.77 -5.57
CA ARG A 454 8.19 40.24 -5.04
C ARG A 454 7.11 39.16 -5.08
N ILE A 455 7.03 38.37 -6.15
CA ILE A 455 6.03 37.30 -6.29
C ILE A 455 6.34 36.14 -5.33
N VAL A 456 7.58 35.67 -5.32
CA VAL A 456 8.00 34.51 -4.53
C VAL A 456 7.98 34.81 -3.02
N ASN A 457 8.25 36.07 -2.62
CA ASN A 457 8.18 36.51 -1.23
C ASN A 457 6.76 36.90 -0.77
N ALA A 458 5.76 36.92 -1.66
CA ALA A 458 4.39 37.29 -1.28
C ALA A 458 3.72 36.26 -0.35
N GLN A 459 4.19 35.02 -0.37
CA GLN A 459 3.72 33.96 0.53
C GLN A 459 4.73 33.75 1.66
N SER A 460 4.36 34.13 2.88
CA SER A 460 5.19 33.98 4.09
C SER A 460 5.08 32.58 4.71
N GLU A 461 3.95 31.91 4.53
CA GLU A 461 3.73 30.56 5.04
C GLU A 461 4.50 29.52 4.22
N SER A 462 4.67 28.32 4.79
CA SER A 462 5.47 27.24 4.21
C SER A 462 4.63 26.05 3.76
N THR A 463 4.78 24.87 4.38
CA THR A 463 4.22 23.60 3.90
C THR A 463 2.69 23.60 3.80
N ILE A 464 2.01 24.21 4.77
CA ILE A 464 0.55 24.39 4.76
C ILE A 464 0.26 25.88 4.75
N LEU A 465 -0.59 26.31 3.81
CA LEU A 465 -0.86 27.70 3.46
C LEU A 465 -2.38 27.97 3.54
N PRO A 466 -2.83 29.22 3.72
CA PRO A 466 -4.21 29.57 3.45
C PRO A 466 -4.51 29.37 1.95
N SER A 467 -5.64 28.74 1.65
CA SER A 467 -6.19 28.72 0.30
C SER A 467 -7.07 29.96 0.13
N GLY A 468 -6.95 30.67 -1.00
CA GLY A 468 -7.76 31.84 -1.27
C GLY A 468 -9.26 31.51 -1.31
N SER A 469 -10.10 32.46 -0.88
CA SER A 469 -11.55 32.39 -1.06
C SER A 469 -11.89 32.55 -2.54
N SER A 470 -11.79 31.48 -3.32
CA SER A 470 -12.36 31.49 -4.66
C SER A 470 -13.87 31.32 -4.49
N GLU A 471 -14.64 32.39 -4.72
CA GLU A 471 -15.96 32.28 -5.35
C GLU A 471 -15.86 31.18 -6.42
N GLU A 472 -16.86 30.31 -6.51
CA GLU A 472 -16.88 29.21 -7.48
C GLU A 472 -16.43 29.68 -8.86
N GLU A 473 -15.14 29.48 -9.17
CA GLU A 473 -14.59 29.88 -10.45
C GLU A 473 -15.30 29.04 -11.50
N LYS A 474 -16.24 29.68 -12.22
CA LYS A 474 -16.65 29.25 -13.54
C LYS A 474 -15.39 29.24 -14.38
N VAL A 475 -14.74 28.07 -14.45
CA VAL A 475 -13.56 27.82 -15.28
C VAL A 475 -13.85 28.33 -16.69
N LYS A 476 -13.26 29.46 -17.07
CA LYS A 476 -13.13 29.83 -18.47
C LYS A 476 -12.09 28.89 -19.06
N ASN A 477 -12.55 27.97 -19.91
CA ASN A 477 -11.71 27.13 -20.76
C ASN A 477 -10.89 28.04 -21.71
N GLU A 478 -9.73 28.52 -21.28
CA GLU A 478 -8.69 28.90 -22.21
C GLU A 478 -7.97 27.62 -22.66
N ARG A 479 -8.26 27.23 -23.91
CA ARG A 479 -7.68 26.08 -24.58
C ARG A 479 -6.16 26.28 -24.71
N ILE A 480 -5.39 25.50 -23.97
CA ILE A 480 -4.04 25.13 -24.41
C ILE A 480 -4.22 23.78 -25.13
N PRO A 481 -3.89 23.66 -26.43
CA PRO A 481 -4.04 22.40 -27.14
C PRO A 481 -3.24 21.31 -26.42
N ALA A 482 -3.92 20.24 -26.01
CA ALA A 482 -3.26 19.04 -25.52
C ALA A 482 -2.72 18.29 -26.75
N GLU A 483 -1.43 18.48 -27.05
CA GLU A 483 -0.74 17.56 -27.96
C GLU A 483 -0.59 16.18 -27.30
N PRO A 484 -0.73 15.08 -28.06
CA PRO A 484 -0.59 13.74 -27.54
C PRO A 484 0.82 13.48 -26.99
N ILE A 485 0.85 12.65 -25.95
CA ILE A 485 2.02 12.32 -25.14
C ILE A 485 3.06 11.60 -26.00
N TRP A 486 4.12 12.30 -26.38
CA TRP A 486 5.35 11.67 -26.85
C TRP A 486 6.17 11.21 -25.64
N SER A 487 6.51 9.93 -25.63
CA SER A 487 7.57 9.35 -24.81
C SER A 487 8.83 10.20 -24.86
N PHE A 488 9.38 10.54 -23.71
CA PHE A 488 10.69 11.19 -23.60
C PHE A 488 11.76 10.40 -24.36
N GLY A 489 12.40 11.05 -25.34
CA GLY A 489 13.54 10.51 -26.07
C GLY A 489 14.31 11.63 -26.76
N PHE A 490 15.30 12.18 -26.05
CA PHE A 490 16.43 12.98 -26.52
C PHE A 490 16.20 14.12 -27.52
N LEU A 491 16.45 15.34 -27.03
CA LEU A 491 16.85 16.50 -27.83
C LEU A 491 17.98 16.10 -28.80
N SER A 492 17.70 16.08 -30.11
CA SER A 492 18.72 16.32 -31.12
C SER A 492 18.53 17.74 -31.63
N ASN A 493 19.43 18.63 -31.23
CA ASN A 493 19.55 19.98 -31.77
C ASN A 493 19.92 19.91 -33.27
N LYS A 494 19.21 20.73 -34.06
CA LYS A 494 19.51 21.29 -35.39
C LYS A 494 19.93 20.35 -36.54
#